data_AF-A0A2V9XZK8-F1
#
_entry.id   AF-A0A2V9XZK8-F1
#
_cell.length_a   1.000
_cell.length_b   1.000
_cell.length_c   1.000
_cell.angle_alpha   90.00
_cell.angle_beta   90.00
_cell.angle_gamma   90.00
#
_symmetry.space_group_name_H-M   'P 1'
#
loop_
_entity.id
_entity.type
_entity.pdbx_description
1 polymer ?
#
loop_
_entity_poly.entity_id
_entity_poly.type
_entity_poly.pdbx_seq_one_letter_code
_entity_poly.pdbx_strand_id
1 'polypeptide(L)'
;MQVDFAIELGADDETLEFPWVAAEAGPRYYDLKRHPELLLSIAEASRFSELAEFLSAVNSPTSLFETAKCDAWSSTEMKPEEDIFGATCKFGSYVDLVLSSRDPRVLFSEHEQLVIRPTELLKRVPEIPAAAEFLVRRCYYTEPESRMREGFYVTTYVFGYGDDELQSRQQWAIGMKLVENALRQSSMTGK
;
A
#
# COMPACT_ATOMS: atom_id res chain seq x y z
N MET A 1 5.74 16.18 1.51
CA MET A 1 4.86 15.17 2.17
C MET A 1 5.64 14.56 3.31
N GLN A 2 4.99 14.26 4.44
CA GLN A 2 5.63 13.49 5.52
C GLN A 2 5.70 12.02 5.13
N VAL A 3 6.82 11.35 5.41
CA VAL A 3 6.95 9.93 5.05
C VAL A 3 7.89 9.21 6.00
N ASP A 4 7.48 8.02 6.42
CA ASP A 4 8.31 7.13 7.21
C ASP A 4 8.08 5.65 6.86
N PHE A 5 8.87 4.78 7.47
CA PHE A 5 8.65 3.34 7.41
C PHE A 5 8.96 2.68 8.75
N ALA A 6 8.35 1.53 9.00
CA ALA A 6 8.62 0.72 10.16
C ALA A 6 8.65 -0.78 9.82
N ILE A 7 9.22 -1.56 10.74
CA ILE A 7 9.30 -3.02 10.67
C ILE A 7 8.49 -3.57 11.84
N GLU A 8 7.39 -4.25 11.52
CA GLU A 8 6.41 -4.78 12.48
C GLU A 8 6.39 -6.31 12.35
N LEU A 9 7.31 -6.97 13.08
CA LEU A 9 7.51 -8.43 13.05
C LEU A 9 7.36 -9.09 14.43
N GLY A 10 6.83 -8.36 15.41
CA GLY A 10 6.45 -8.85 16.72
C GLY A 10 5.46 -10.02 16.65
N ALA A 11 5.29 -10.71 17.77
CA ALA A 11 4.41 -11.88 17.82
C ALA A 11 2.93 -11.52 17.62
N ASP A 12 2.55 -10.31 18.06
CA ASP A 12 1.17 -9.80 18.03
C ASP A 12 0.92 -8.80 16.89
N ASP A 13 1.92 -8.55 16.03
CA ASP A 13 1.80 -7.65 14.88
C ASP A 13 0.92 -8.29 13.79
N GLU A 14 0.27 -7.45 12.98
CA GLU A 14 -0.63 -7.90 11.92
C GLU A 14 0.10 -8.76 10.88
N THR A 15 -0.53 -9.87 10.48
CA THR A 15 0.00 -10.80 9.47
C THR A 15 -0.96 -10.97 8.30
N LEU A 16 -0.42 -11.42 7.16
CA LEU A 16 -1.20 -11.69 5.96
C LEU A 16 -1.03 -13.15 5.53
N GLU A 17 -2.12 -13.90 5.40
CA GLU A 17 -2.12 -15.14 4.63
C GLU A 17 -2.30 -14.82 3.13
N PHE A 18 -1.49 -15.40 2.25
CA PHE A 18 -1.55 -15.12 0.82
C PHE A 18 -1.65 -16.40 -0.03
N PRO A 19 -2.60 -16.50 -0.98
CA PRO A 19 -3.67 -15.53 -1.25
C PRO A 19 -4.71 -15.53 -0.12
N TRP A 20 -5.16 -14.35 0.30
CA TRP A 20 -6.14 -14.22 1.37
C TRP A 20 -7.56 -14.40 0.85
N VAL A 21 -8.44 -14.89 1.73
CA VAL A 21 -9.88 -14.98 1.51
C VAL A 21 -10.56 -14.66 2.83
N ALA A 22 -11.49 -13.69 2.85
CA ALA A 22 -12.33 -13.46 4.01
C ALA A 22 -13.29 -14.65 4.22
N ALA A 23 -13.79 -14.80 5.45
CA ALA A 23 -14.87 -15.75 5.70
C ALA A 23 -16.12 -15.42 4.85
N GLU A 24 -16.91 -16.45 4.55
CA GLU A 24 -18.29 -16.35 4.00
C GLU A 24 -18.50 -15.36 2.83
N ALA A 25 -18.16 -15.77 1.61
CA ALA A 25 -18.37 -14.97 0.38
C ALA A 25 -17.87 -13.50 0.44
N GLY A 26 -17.03 -13.19 1.42
CA GLY A 26 -16.48 -11.86 1.63
C GLY A 26 -15.37 -11.50 0.66
N PRO A 27 -14.73 -10.34 0.88
CA PRO A 27 -13.59 -9.89 0.12
C PRO A 27 -12.48 -10.96 0.03
N ARG A 28 -11.75 -10.99 -1.08
CA ARG A 28 -10.69 -11.96 -1.33
C ARG A 28 -9.61 -11.36 -2.21
N TYR A 29 -8.50 -12.07 -2.28
CA TYR A 29 -7.45 -11.76 -3.24
C TYR A 29 -7.95 -11.86 -4.69
N TYR A 30 -7.65 -10.82 -5.48
CA TYR A 30 -7.81 -10.80 -6.93
C TYR A 30 -6.43 -10.63 -7.58
N ASP A 31 -6.03 -11.56 -8.45
CA ASP A 31 -4.76 -11.48 -9.19
C ASP A 31 -4.88 -10.44 -10.32
N LEU A 32 -4.85 -9.16 -9.95
CA LEU A 32 -4.97 -8.02 -10.87
C LEU A 32 -3.80 -7.97 -11.87
N LYS A 33 -2.66 -8.58 -11.53
CA LYS A 33 -1.48 -8.59 -12.39
C LYS A 33 -1.65 -9.49 -13.60
N ARG A 34 -2.29 -10.65 -13.42
CA ARG A 34 -2.63 -11.57 -14.52
C ARG A 34 -4.00 -11.27 -15.14
N HIS A 35 -4.91 -10.75 -14.34
CA HIS A 35 -6.32 -10.54 -14.69
C HIS A 35 -6.76 -9.10 -14.32
N PRO A 36 -6.28 -8.07 -15.05
CA PRO A 36 -6.58 -6.67 -14.73
C PRO A 36 -8.08 -6.34 -14.79
N GLU A 37 -8.88 -7.12 -15.52
CA GLU A 37 -10.34 -7.01 -15.54
C GLU A 37 -10.99 -7.24 -14.18
N LEU A 38 -10.32 -7.95 -13.25
CA LEU A 38 -10.83 -8.20 -11.90
C LEU A 38 -10.83 -6.94 -11.03
N LEU A 39 -10.19 -5.84 -11.47
CA LEU A 39 -10.25 -4.54 -10.77
C LEU A 39 -11.71 -4.07 -10.58
N LEU A 40 -12.60 -4.42 -11.52
CA LEU A 40 -14.04 -4.12 -11.44
C LEU A 40 -14.75 -4.85 -10.29
N SER A 41 -14.12 -5.86 -9.70
CA SER A 41 -14.65 -6.63 -8.56
C SER A 41 -14.25 -6.04 -7.20
N ILE A 42 -13.47 -4.95 -7.18
CA ILE A 42 -13.01 -4.28 -5.96
C ILE A 42 -13.90 -3.06 -5.71
N ALA A 43 -14.64 -3.09 -4.60
CA ALA A 43 -15.61 -2.04 -4.28
C ALA A 43 -14.95 -0.68 -4.07
N GLU A 44 -13.80 -0.64 -3.40
CA GLU A 44 -13.01 0.55 -3.12
C GLU A 44 -12.53 1.21 -4.42
N ALA A 45 -12.03 0.41 -5.37
CA ALA A 45 -11.61 0.89 -6.69
C ALA A 45 -12.79 1.47 -7.50
N SER A 46 -13.98 0.89 -7.36
CA SER A 46 -15.19 1.44 -8.02
C SER A 46 -15.63 2.79 -7.44
N ARG A 47 -15.34 3.04 -6.16
CA ARG A 47 -15.71 4.27 -5.44
C ARG A 47 -14.67 5.38 -5.58
N PHE A 48 -13.39 5.00 -5.68
CA PHE A 48 -12.26 5.93 -5.68
C PHE A 48 -11.37 5.64 -6.89
N SER A 49 -11.52 6.46 -7.94
CA SER A 49 -10.76 6.33 -9.18
C SER A 49 -9.25 6.43 -8.96
N GLU A 50 -8.82 7.23 -8.00
CA GLU A 50 -7.41 7.44 -7.67
C GLU A 50 -6.77 6.16 -7.09
N LEU A 51 -7.55 5.39 -6.30
CA LEU A 51 -7.13 4.07 -5.85
C LEU A 51 -7.15 3.07 -7.00
N ALA A 52 -8.16 3.09 -7.87
CA ALA A 52 -8.21 2.22 -9.05
C ALA A 52 -7.01 2.41 -9.98
N GLU A 53 -6.62 3.66 -10.24
CA GLU A 53 -5.43 4.00 -11.02
C GLU A 53 -4.15 3.47 -10.36
N PHE A 54 -4.01 3.66 -9.05
CA PHE A 54 -2.89 3.15 -8.28
C PHE A 54 -2.79 1.63 -8.37
N LEU A 55 -3.89 0.90 -8.10
CA LEU A 55 -3.94 -0.55 -8.18
C LEU A 55 -3.59 -1.03 -9.59
N SER A 56 -4.11 -0.38 -10.63
CA SER A 56 -3.78 -0.71 -12.03
C SER A 56 -2.28 -0.53 -12.32
N ALA A 57 -1.68 0.59 -11.91
CA ALA A 57 -0.29 0.88 -12.15
C ALA A 57 0.65 -0.07 -11.39
N VAL A 58 0.36 -0.33 -10.11
CA VAL A 58 1.16 -1.19 -9.23
C VAL A 58 1.06 -2.66 -9.62
N ASN A 59 -0.08 -3.12 -10.15
CA ASN A 59 -0.21 -4.48 -10.68
C ASN A 59 0.23 -4.60 -12.15
N SER A 60 0.72 -3.54 -12.79
CA SER A 60 1.16 -3.62 -14.18
C SER A 60 2.23 -4.71 -14.39
N PRO A 61 2.31 -5.33 -15.58
CA PRO A 61 3.30 -6.39 -15.86
C PRO A 61 4.76 -5.96 -15.65
N THR A 62 5.04 -4.66 -15.71
CA THR A 62 6.37 -4.07 -15.51
C THR A 62 6.70 -3.73 -14.05
N SER A 63 5.71 -3.72 -13.17
CA SER A 63 5.90 -3.47 -11.74
C SER A 63 6.50 -4.71 -11.06
N LEU A 64 7.19 -4.53 -9.93
CA LEU A 64 7.63 -5.66 -9.08
C LEU A 64 6.52 -6.20 -8.17
N PHE A 65 5.39 -5.50 -8.07
CA PHE A 65 4.39 -5.73 -7.02
C PHE A 65 3.10 -6.39 -7.53
N GLU A 66 2.43 -7.10 -6.64
CA GLU A 66 1.00 -7.42 -6.65
C GLU A 66 0.34 -6.73 -5.44
N THR A 67 -0.94 -6.36 -5.55
CA THR A 67 -1.69 -5.81 -4.41
C THR A 67 -2.59 -6.87 -3.81
N ALA A 68 -2.52 -7.09 -2.50
CA ALA A 68 -3.31 -8.11 -1.81
C ALA A 68 -4.64 -7.54 -1.30
N LYS A 69 -4.60 -6.53 -0.45
CA LYS A 69 -5.77 -5.88 0.18
C LYS A 69 -5.70 -4.37 -0.03
N CYS A 70 -6.84 -3.71 0.07
CA CYS A 70 -6.90 -2.26 0.15
C CYS A 70 -8.16 -1.81 0.88
N ASP A 71 -8.10 -0.61 1.47
CA ASP A 71 -9.25 0.12 1.96
C ASP A 71 -9.04 1.63 1.77
N ALA A 72 -10.12 2.41 1.80
CA ALA A 72 -10.10 3.87 1.77
C ALA A 72 -11.24 4.46 2.60
N TRP A 73 -10.92 5.46 3.42
CA TRP A 73 -11.85 6.05 4.38
C TRP A 73 -11.60 7.56 4.57
N SER A 74 -12.65 8.27 4.99
CA SER A 74 -12.53 9.63 5.53
C SER A 74 -12.64 9.60 7.05
N SER A 75 -11.98 10.54 7.72
CA SER A 75 -12.05 10.68 9.17
C SER A 75 -11.79 12.13 9.60
N THR A 76 -12.38 12.52 10.73
CA THR A 76 -12.07 13.76 11.46
C THR A 76 -11.22 13.49 12.70
N GLU A 77 -10.85 12.23 12.95
CA GLU A 77 -9.98 11.85 14.05
C GLU A 77 -8.52 12.10 13.68
N MET A 78 -7.90 13.05 14.39
CA MET A 78 -6.51 13.46 14.19
C MET A 78 -5.66 12.96 15.35
N LYS A 79 -4.54 12.31 15.03
CA LYS A 79 -3.53 11.92 16.00
C LYS A 79 -2.61 13.11 16.32
N PRO A 80 -1.97 13.17 17.49
CA PRO A 80 -1.06 14.27 17.85
C PRO A 80 0.06 14.52 16.83
N GLU A 81 0.55 13.46 16.16
CA GLU A 81 1.59 13.59 15.13
C GLU A 81 1.08 14.28 13.85
N GLU A 82 -0.23 14.30 13.64
CA GLU A 82 -0.90 14.89 12.48
C GLU A 82 -1.25 16.38 12.68
N ASP A 83 -1.11 16.91 13.91
CA ASP A 83 -1.40 18.32 14.24
C ASP A 83 -0.55 19.31 13.42
N ILE A 84 0.63 18.88 12.95
CA ILE A 84 1.53 19.66 12.10
C ILE A 84 0.88 20.14 10.80
N PHE A 85 -0.17 19.46 10.33
CA PHE A 85 -0.87 19.81 9.11
C PHE A 85 -1.94 20.88 9.33
N GLY A 86 -2.30 21.19 10.59
CA GLY A 86 -3.30 22.20 10.92
C GLY A 86 -4.70 21.92 10.34
N ALA A 87 -5.00 20.65 10.03
CA ALA A 87 -6.20 20.22 9.34
C ALA A 87 -7.25 19.64 10.30
N THR A 88 -8.52 19.69 9.91
CA THR A 88 -9.64 19.12 10.67
C THR A 88 -10.18 17.82 10.09
N CYS A 89 -9.75 17.46 8.88
CA CYS A 89 -10.16 16.25 8.18
C CYS A 89 -8.96 15.55 7.57
N LYS A 90 -9.03 14.22 7.51
CA LYS A 90 -8.12 13.39 6.74
C LYS A 90 -8.85 12.37 5.89
N PHE A 91 -8.27 12.08 4.74
CA PHE A 91 -8.67 10.99 3.88
C PHE A 91 -7.51 10.00 3.80
N GLY A 92 -7.76 8.74 4.16
CA GLY A 92 -6.76 7.71 4.25
C GLY A 92 -7.05 6.53 3.33
N SER A 93 -6.00 5.85 2.92
CA SER A 93 -6.10 4.52 2.34
C SER A 93 -4.93 3.66 2.79
N TYR A 94 -5.09 2.34 2.73
CA TYR A 94 -3.97 1.42 2.74
C TYR A 94 -4.03 0.47 1.55
N VAL A 95 -2.86 0.00 1.11
CA VAL A 95 -2.71 -1.08 0.13
C VAL A 95 -1.62 -2.04 0.60
N ASP A 96 -1.94 -3.32 0.70
CA ASP A 96 -0.95 -4.36 0.97
C ASP A 96 -0.25 -4.78 -0.33
N LEU A 97 1.07 -4.68 -0.34
CA LEU A 97 1.94 -4.99 -1.46
C LEU A 97 2.71 -6.29 -1.20
N VAL A 98 2.72 -7.19 -2.17
CA VAL A 98 3.59 -8.37 -2.18
C VAL A 98 4.47 -8.35 -3.42
N LEU A 99 5.69 -8.91 -3.33
CA LEU A 99 6.56 -9.07 -4.49
C LEU A 99 6.03 -10.12 -5.45
N SER A 100 6.07 -9.88 -6.76
CA SER A 100 5.53 -10.84 -7.72
C SER A 100 6.37 -12.12 -7.86
N SER A 101 7.69 -11.98 -7.81
CA SER A 101 8.61 -13.11 -7.82
C SER A 101 8.59 -13.83 -6.47
N ARG A 102 8.63 -15.17 -6.47
CA ARG A 102 8.51 -15.98 -5.24
C ARG A 102 9.72 -15.88 -4.33
N ASP A 103 10.93 -15.96 -4.87
CA ASP A 103 12.14 -16.01 -4.03
C ASP A 103 12.37 -14.73 -3.21
N PRO A 104 12.18 -13.51 -3.77
CA PRO A 104 12.29 -12.28 -2.98
C PRO A 104 11.28 -12.17 -1.83
N ARG A 105 10.11 -12.83 -1.89
CA ARG A 105 9.06 -12.76 -0.86
C ARG A 105 9.53 -13.17 0.54
N VAL A 106 10.58 -13.98 0.64
CA VAL A 106 11.11 -14.45 1.93
C VAL A 106 12.39 -13.74 2.36
N LEU A 107 12.91 -12.84 1.53
CA LEU A 107 14.13 -12.11 1.82
C LEU A 107 13.77 -10.81 2.51
N PHE A 108 14.09 -10.71 3.80
CA PHE A 108 13.84 -9.50 4.58
C PHE A 108 14.57 -8.28 3.97
N SER A 109 15.82 -8.46 3.54
CA SER A 109 16.62 -7.41 2.91
C SER A 109 15.98 -6.82 1.66
N GLU A 110 15.24 -7.63 0.88
CA GLU A 110 14.51 -7.12 -0.28
C GLU A 110 13.39 -6.17 0.17
N HIS A 111 12.62 -6.56 1.19
CA HIS A 111 11.52 -5.74 1.71
C HIS A 111 12.00 -4.46 2.39
N GLU A 112 13.10 -4.55 3.13
CA GLU A 112 13.75 -3.38 3.73
C GLU A 112 14.15 -2.36 2.65
N GLN A 113 14.76 -2.82 1.55
CA GLN A 113 15.11 -1.93 0.43
C GLN A 113 13.87 -1.37 -0.29
N LEU A 114 12.77 -2.12 -0.35
CA LEU A 114 11.51 -1.67 -0.96
C LEU A 114 10.79 -0.59 -0.15
N VAL A 115 11.06 -0.46 1.15
CA VAL A 115 10.50 0.64 1.96
C VAL A 115 11.47 1.81 2.07
N ILE A 116 12.78 1.55 2.13
CA ILE A 116 13.81 2.60 2.19
C ILE A 116 13.78 3.47 0.91
N ARG A 117 13.81 2.86 -0.27
CA ARG A 117 13.96 3.61 -1.53
C ARG A 117 12.77 4.53 -1.83
N PRO A 118 11.50 4.09 -1.77
CA PRO A 118 10.37 5.00 -1.93
C PRO A 118 10.36 6.10 -0.87
N THR A 119 10.69 5.77 0.39
CA THR A 119 10.79 6.77 1.46
C THR A 119 11.80 7.86 1.12
N GLU A 120 13.01 7.49 0.67
CA GLU A 120 14.04 8.47 0.26
C GLU A 120 13.61 9.35 -0.92
N LEU A 121 12.87 8.80 -1.88
CA LEU A 121 12.32 9.55 -3.00
C LEU A 121 11.23 10.53 -2.54
N LEU A 122 10.33 10.06 -1.68
CA LEU A 122 9.19 10.84 -1.20
C LEU A 122 9.63 11.97 -0.24
N LYS A 123 10.72 11.78 0.52
CA LYS A 123 11.35 12.84 1.33
C LYS A 123 11.87 14.02 0.50
N ARG A 124 12.05 13.86 -0.81
CA ARG A 124 12.51 14.93 -1.72
C ARG A 124 11.35 15.70 -2.37
N VAL A 125 10.12 15.24 -2.21
CA VAL A 125 8.93 15.92 -2.72
C VAL A 125 8.67 17.17 -1.88
N PRO A 126 8.19 18.29 -2.48
CA PRO A 126 7.77 19.46 -1.72
C PRO A 126 6.84 19.11 -0.54
N GLU A 127 6.90 19.95 0.49
CA GLU A 127 5.93 19.88 1.58
C GLU A 127 4.52 20.09 1.03
N ILE A 128 3.67 19.11 1.31
CA ILE A 128 2.25 19.09 0.95
C ILE A 128 1.49 18.51 2.15
N PRO A 129 0.20 18.82 2.31
CA PRO A 129 -0.66 18.28 3.37
C PRO A 129 -1.02 16.80 3.11
N ALA A 130 -0.01 15.95 3.01
CA ALA A 130 -0.15 14.52 2.84
C ALA A 130 0.95 13.80 3.62
N ALA A 131 0.68 12.55 3.99
CA ALA A 131 1.62 11.64 4.60
C ALA A 131 1.57 10.25 3.93
N ALA A 132 2.67 9.51 4.02
CA ALA A 132 2.71 8.10 3.64
C ALA A 132 3.53 7.30 4.66
N GLU A 133 3.15 6.04 4.87
CA GLU A 133 3.86 5.15 5.78
C GLU A 133 3.96 3.75 5.16
N PHE A 134 5.14 3.15 5.24
CA PHE A 134 5.39 1.79 4.74
C PHE A 134 5.73 0.86 5.90
N LEU A 135 4.93 -0.18 6.09
CA LEU A 135 5.10 -1.13 7.19
C LEU A 135 5.49 -2.50 6.64
N VAL A 136 6.69 -2.98 6.96
CA VAL A 136 7.11 -4.35 6.63
C VAL A 136 6.56 -5.31 7.67
N ARG A 137 5.74 -6.27 7.23
CA ARG A 137 5.01 -7.20 8.10
C ARG A 137 5.15 -8.65 7.65
N ARG A 138 4.83 -9.60 8.53
CA ARG A 138 4.95 -11.05 8.25
C ARG A 138 3.81 -11.54 7.34
N CYS A 139 4.17 -12.27 6.29
CA CYS A 139 3.23 -12.93 5.38
C CYS A 139 3.42 -14.46 5.40
N TYR A 140 2.33 -15.21 5.31
CA TYR A 140 2.31 -16.65 5.14
C TYR A 140 1.82 -17.00 3.74
N TYR A 141 2.74 -17.38 2.87
CA TYR A 141 2.48 -17.73 1.49
C TYR A 141 2.07 -19.20 1.37
N THR A 142 0.90 -19.44 0.79
CA THR A 142 0.45 -20.80 0.47
C THR A 142 1.19 -21.30 -0.78
N GLU A 143 2.03 -22.31 -0.60
CA GLU A 143 2.73 -23.02 -1.66
C GLU A 143 1.93 -24.25 -2.15
N PRO A 144 2.31 -24.85 -3.30
CA PRO A 144 1.75 -26.14 -3.70
C PRO A 144 1.81 -27.18 -2.58
N GLU A 145 0.88 -28.14 -2.58
CA GLU A 145 0.72 -29.13 -1.50
C GLU A 145 0.31 -28.55 -0.15
N SER A 146 -0.27 -27.33 -0.13
CA SER A 146 -0.77 -26.67 1.09
C SER A 146 0.30 -26.42 2.16
N ARG A 147 1.57 -26.31 1.74
CA ARG A 147 2.64 -25.87 2.64
C ARG A 147 2.56 -24.36 2.80
N MET A 148 2.79 -23.88 4.03
CA MET A 148 2.93 -22.46 4.29
C MET A 148 4.41 -22.09 4.33
N ARG A 149 4.77 -21.04 3.61
CA ARG A 149 6.10 -20.45 3.65
C ARG A 149 6.01 -19.05 4.22
N GLU A 150 6.73 -18.82 5.32
CA GLU A 150 6.85 -17.50 5.91
C GLU A 150 7.70 -16.59 5.03
N GLY A 151 7.27 -15.34 4.92
CA GLY A 151 7.96 -14.26 4.24
C GLY A 151 7.41 -12.92 4.71
N PHE A 152 7.43 -11.93 3.83
CA PHE A 152 7.08 -10.55 4.16
C PHE A 152 6.13 -9.94 3.13
N TYR A 153 5.43 -8.90 3.54
CA TYR A 153 4.66 -8.01 2.69
C TYR A 153 4.82 -6.57 3.21
N VAL A 154 4.36 -5.59 2.44
CA VAL A 154 4.40 -4.17 2.83
C VAL A 154 2.99 -3.60 2.84
N THR A 155 2.50 -3.16 4.00
CA THR A 155 1.30 -2.31 4.06
C THR A 155 1.72 -0.87 3.78
N THR A 156 1.14 -0.27 2.75
CA THR A 156 1.39 1.13 2.38
C THR A 156 0.19 1.98 2.73
N TYR A 157 0.35 2.85 3.73
CA TYR A 157 -0.65 3.86 4.07
C TYR A 157 -0.37 5.17 3.32
N VAL A 158 -1.44 5.84 2.90
CA VAL A 158 -1.40 7.18 2.33
C VAL A 158 -2.52 8.00 2.91
N PHE A 159 -2.20 9.21 3.36
CA PHE A 159 -3.12 10.16 3.97
C PHE A 159 -3.04 11.51 3.26
N GLY A 160 -4.19 12.14 3.07
CA GLY A 160 -4.31 13.55 2.71
C GLY A 160 -5.06 14.31 3.78
N TYR A 161 -4.65 15.54 4.03
CA TYR A 161 -5.14 16.39 5.10
C TYR A 161 -5.75 17.67 4.55
N GLY A 162 -6.82 18.17 5.15
CA GLY A 162 -7.45 19.43 4.78
C GLY A 162 -8.54 19.87 5.74
N ASP A 163 -9.09 21.05 5.51
CA ASP A 163 -10.15 21.62 6.37
C ASP A 163 -11.52 20.95 6.16
N ASP A 164 -11.67 20.20 5.07
CA ASP A 164 -12.87 19.47 4.71
C ASP A 164 -12.54 18.17 3.97
N GLU A 165 -13.56 17.33 3.76
CA GLU A 165 -13.44 16.04 3.08
C GLU A 165 -12.96 16.17 1.62
N LEU A 166 -13.36 17.25 0.92
CA LEU A 166 -12.97 17.45 -0.47
C LEU A 166 -11.48 17.77 -0.57
N GLN A 167 -10.99 18.71 0.25
CA GLN A 167 -9.59 19.09 0.29
C GLN A 167 -8.71 17.94 0.75
N SER A 168 -9.08 17.24 1.83
CA SER A 168 -8.31 16.08 2.30
C SER A 168 -8.25 14.97 1.24
N ARG A 169 -9.34 14.69 0.52
CA ARG A 169 -9.33 13.74 -0.60
C ARG A 169 -8.45 14.22 -1.76
N GLN A 170 -8.45 15.51 -2.10
CA GLN A 170 -7.56 16.05 -3.14
C GLN A 170 -6.08 15.88 -2.78
N GLN A 171 -5.72 16.13 -1.52
CA GLN A 171 -4.34 15.92 -1.06
C GLN A 171 -3.96 14.44 -1.04
N TRP A 172 -4.90 13.58 -0.66
CA TRP A 172 -4.73 12.13 -0.69
C TRP A 172 -4.48 11.64 -2.12
N ALA A 173 -5.25 12.13 -3.10
CA ALA A 173 -5.06 11.80 -4.51
C ALA A 173 -3.65 12.18 -5.02
N ILE A 174 -3.16 13.37 -4.63
CA ILE A 174 -1.79 13.80 -4.94
C ILE A 174 -0.77 12.87 -4.27
N GLY A 175 -0.97 12.56 -2.98
CA GLY A 175 -0.13 11.63 -2.23
C GLY A 175 -0.05 10.24 -2.88
N MET A 176 -1.19 9.68 -3.27
CA MET A 176 -1.30 8.39 -3.97
C MET A 176 -0.48 8.38 -5.25
N LYS A 177 -0.54 9.46 -6.05
CA LYS A 177 0.22 9.53 -7.30
C LYS A 177 1.72 9.63 -7.07
N LEU A 178 2.14 10.33 -6.03
CA LEU A 178 3.55 10.43 -5.65
C LEU A 178 4.09 9.08 -5.17
N VAL A 179 3.33 8.36 -4.34
CA VAL A 179 3.68 7.02 -3.87
C VAL A 179 3.74 6.03 -5.05
N GLU A 180 2.76 6.05 -5.96
CA GLU A 180 2.78 5.24 -7.20
C GLU A 180 4.09 5.46 -7.97
N ASN A 181 4.45 6.72 -8.20
CA ASN A 181 5.66 7.07 -8.95
C ASN A 181 6.93 6.60 -8.23
N ALA A 182 6.99 6.71 -6.90
CA ALA A 182 8.14 6.26 -6.10
C ALA A 182 8.30 4.72 -6.13
N LEU A 183 7.20 3.97 -6.05
CA LEU A 183 7.19 2.51 -6.16
C LEU A 183 7.61 2.04 -7.56
N ARG A 184 7.13 2.72 -8.61
CA ARG A 184 7.51 2.42 -10.00
C ARG A 184 8.97 2.70 -10.28
N GLN A 185 9.52 3.80 -9.77
CA GLN A 185 10.95 4.10 -9.91
C GLN A 185 11.82 3.07 -9.20
N SER A 186 11.40 2.63 -8.01
CA SER A 186 12.09 1.56 -7.27
C SER A 186 12.10 0.23 -8.05
N SER A 187 11.06 -0.02 -8.86
CA SER A 187 10.97 -1.19 -9.73
C SER A 187 11.93 -1.16 -10.94
N MET A 188 12.37 0.02 -11.36
CA MET A 188 13.23 0.19 -12.55
C MET A 188 14.73 0.05 -12.25
N THR A 189 15.15 0.36 -11.03
CA THR A 189 16.57 0.35 -10.61
C THR A 189 17.06 -1.03 -10.14
N GLY A 190 16.19 -2.06 -10.15
CA GLY A 190 16.52 -3.44 -9.77
C GLY A 190 16.98 -4.35 -10.91
N LYS A 191 17.44 -3.78 -12.04
CA LYS A 191 18.00 -4.51 -13.18
C LYS A 191 19.49 -4.24 -13.36
#